data_AF-A0A353CVC5-F1
#
_entry.id   AF-A0A353CVC5-F1
#
_cell.length_a   1.000
_cell.length_b   1.000
_cell.length_c   1.000
_cell.angle_alpha   90.00
_cell.angle_beta   90.00
_cell.angle_gamma   90.00
#
_symmetry.space_group_name_H-M   'P 1'
#
loop_
_entity.id
_entity.type
_entity.pdbx_description
1 polymer ?
#
loop_
_entity_poly.entity_id
_entity_poly.type
_entity_poly.pdbx_seq_one_letter_code
_entity_poly.pdbx_strand_id
1 'polypeptide(L)'
;MFESPKQEKISPNYVNEVSMLAEQRMHKLIEAARDLGVEIFSLEDGEGKILEQVKQGFPQRYELVVQKLRDEGLKLSDLPKDILLDRMLGIDMMFTFHGKNYAVDVTSGKHTVVKNKERKFQAMESLYKQLGINRALIIRLKEDITDDIVLDLFTRLDELDDKGDIFSVIVRYPETKIKK
;
A
#
# COMPACT_ATOMS: atom_id res chain seq x y z
N MET A 1 -27.90 35.62 -5.66
CA MET A 1 -27.24 34.53 -6.40
C MET A 1 -26.18 33.98 -5.48
N PHE A 2 -26.37 32.76 -4.95
CA PHE A 2 -25.35 32.10 -4.12
C PHE A 2 -24.49 31.28 -5.07
N GLU A 3 -23.24 31.70 -5.26
CA GLU A 3 -22.24 30.84 -5.88
C GLU A 3 -21.95 29.69 -4.90
N SER A 4 -22.30 28.47 -5.30
CA SER A 4 -21.89 27.28 -4.57
C SER A 4 -20.36 27.20 -4.57
N PRO A 5 -19.72 26.80 -3.46
CA PRO A 5 -18.29 26.56 -3.45
C PRO A 5 -17.99 25.51 -4.51
N LYS A 6 -17.04 25.80 -5.42
CA LYS A 6 -16.49 24.79 -6.33
C LYS A 6 -16.00 23.63 -5.47
N GLN A 7 -16.75 22.53 -5.45
CA GLN A 7 -16.25 21.25 -4.98
C GLN A 7 -14.99 20.97 -5.79
N GLU A 8 -13.82 21.00 -5.14
CA GLU A 8 -12.65 20.34 -5.69
C GLU A 8 -13.09 18.91 -6.01
N LYS A 9 -13.09 18.55 -7.30
CA LYS A 9 -13.32 17.18 -7.72
C LYS A 9 -12.22 16.34 -7.08
N ILE A 10 -12.55 15.69 -5.98
CA ILE A 10 -11.71 14.68 -5.36
C ILE A 10 -11.69 13.54 -6.37
N SER A 11 -10.63 13.51 -7.19
CA SER A 11 -10.38 12.41 -8.10
C SER A 11 -10.32 11.12 -7.30
N PRO A 12 -10.91 10.01 -7.80
CA PRO A 12 -10.69 8.70 -7.22
C PRO A 12 -9.18 8.49 -7.10
N ASN A 13 -8.73 7.89 -6.00
CA ASN A 13 -7.29 7.61 -5.79
C ASN A 13 -6.66 6.76 -6.91
N TYR A 14 -7.48 6.15 -7.78
CA TYR A 14 -7.09 5.32 -8.93
C TYR A 14 -7.09 6.04 -10.29
N VAL A 15 -7.66 7.24 -10.42
CA VAL A 15 -7.86 7.88 -11.76
C VAL A 15 -6.97 9.10 -11.96
N ASN A 16 -5.86 9.18 -11.24
CA ASN A 16 -4.76 10.07 -11.63
C ASN A 16 -3.63 9.22 -12.19
N GLU A 17 -3.11 9.60 -13.35
CA GLU A 17 -2.00 8.92 -14.08
C GLU A 17 -0.82 8.56 -13.18
N VAL A 18 -0.60 9.36 -12.14
CA VAL A 18 0.45 9.18 -11.13
C VAL A 18 0.28 7.92 -10.27
N SER A 19 -0.96 7.55 -9.90
CA SER A 19 -1.24 6.35 -9.12
C SER A 19 -1.12 5.09 -9.99
N MET A 20 -1.68 5.13 -11.21
CA MET A 20 -1.57 4.03 -12.17
C MET A 20 -0.11 3.74 -12.54
N LEU A 21 0.70 4.78 -12.75
CA LEU A 21 2.12 4.61 -13.05
C LEU A 21 2.89 4.00 -11.87
N ALA A 22 2.55 4.37 -10.63
CA ALA A 22 3.16 3.81 -9.42
C ALA A 22 2.84 2.31 -9.26
N GLU A 23 1.58 1.93 -9.51
CA GLU A 23 1.11 0.54 -9.47
C GLU A 23 1.76 -0.29 -10.59
N GLN A 24 1.81 0.21 -11.83
CA GLN A 24 2.50 -0.46 -12.94
C GLN A 24 4.00 -0.66 -12.65
N ARG A 25 4.65 0.34 -12.06
CA ARG A 25 6.04 0.25 -11.63
C ARG A 25 6.20 -0.80 -10.52
N MET A 26 5.27 -0.86 -9.57
CA MET A 26 5.27 -1.89 -8.53
C MET A 26 5.15 -3.30 -9.10
N HIS A 27 4.19 -3.52 -10.01
CA HIS A 27 4.06 -4.80 -10.70
C HIS A 27 5.34 -5.18 -11.44
N LYS A 28 5.95 -4.25 -12.20
CA LYS A 28 7.23 -4.50 -12.87
C LYS A 28 8.35 -4.85 -11.88
N LEU A 29 8.39 -4.17 -10.74
CA LEU A 29 9.38 -4.42 -9.69
C LEU A 29 9.24 -5.84 -9.12
N ILE A 30 8.02 -6.29 -8.85
CA ILE A 30 7.78 -7.62 -8.29
C ILE A 30 7.93 -8.72 -9.34
N GLU A 31 7.48 -8.50 -10.57
CA GLU A 31 7.71 -9.43 -11.67
C GLU A 31 9.21 -9.63 -11.94
N ALA A 32 9.99 -8.55 -11.93
CA ALA A 32 11.45 -8.63 -12.06
C ALA A 32 12.13 -9.36 -10.88
N ALA A 33 11.47 -9.38 -9.72
CA ALA A 33 11.99 -10.02 -8.52
C ALA A 33 11.53 -11.48 -8.34
N ARG A 34 10.73 -12.04 -9.25
CA ARG A 34 10.31 -13.46 -9.18
C ARG A 34 11.49 -14.41 -9.16
N ASP A 35 12.53 -14.11 -9.94
CA ASP A 35 13.78 -14.90 -9.98
C ASP A 35 14.56 -14.85 -8.66
N LEU A 36 14.24 -13.89 -7.78
CA LEU A 36 14.78 -13.78 -6.43
C LEU A 36 13.91 -14.51 -5.38
N GLY A 37 12.84 -15.20 -5.81
CA GLY A 37 11.95 -15.95 -4.92
C GLY A 37 10.78 -15.12 -4.36
N VAL A 38 10.38 -14.06 -5.07
CA VAL A 38 9.23 -13.24 -4.70
C VAL A 38 7.94 -13.79 -5.32
N GLU A 39 6.89 -13.89 -4.51
CA GLU A 39 5.58 -14.39 -4.94
C GLU A 39 4.48 -13.41 -4.57
N ILE A 40 3.63 -13.03 -5.53
CA ILE A 40 2.42 -12.24 -5.22
C ILE A 40 1.41 -13.18 -4.55
N PHE A 41 0.83 -12.75 -3.42
CA PHE A 41 -0.19 -13.53 -2.72
C PHE A 41 -1.43 -12.69 -2.39
N SER A 42 -2.54 -13.37 -2.15
CA SER A 42 -3.79 -12.78 -1.67
C SER A 42 -4.18 -13.40 -0.32
N LEU A 43 -4.90 -12.65 0.51
CA LEU A 43 -5.35 -13.17 1.80
C LEU A 43 -6.35 -14.32 1.62
N GLU A 44 -6.07 -15.43 2.32
CA GLU A 44 -6.96 -16.60 2.36
C GLU A 44 -8.29 -16.28 3.06
N ASP A 45 -8.26 -15.39 4.06
CA ASP A 45 -9.43 -14.98 4.80
C ASP A 45 -10.55 -14.45 3.88
N GLY A 46 -11.78 -14.84 4.19
CA GLY A 46 -12.96 -14.41 3.43
C GLY A 46 -13.21 -12.91 3.57
N GLU A 47 -13.76 -12.30 2.51
CA GLU A 47 -14.09 -10.86 2.46
C GLU A 47 -14.83 -10.38 3.72
N GLY A 48 -15.87 -11.10 4.12
CA GLY A 48 -16.69 -10.74 5.29
C GLY A 48 -15.90 -10.68 6.60
N LYS A 49 -14.95 -11.60 6.80
CA LYS A 49 -14.12 -11.64 8.02
C LYS A 49 -13.19 -10.43 8.09
N ILE A 50 -12.54 -10.08 6.97
CA ILE A 50 -11.64 -8.92 6.93
C ILE A 50 -12.43 -7.61 7.08
N LEU A 51 -13.58 -7.50 6.41
CA LEU A 51 -14.47 -6.34 6.56
C LEU A 51 -14.91 -6.16 8.02
N GLU A 52 -15.28 -7.25 8.70
CA GLU A 52 -15.67 -7.21 10.10
C GLU A 52 -14.51 -6.79 11.01
N GLN A 53 -13.32 -7.34 10.81
CA GLN A 53 -12.12 -6.97 11.57
C GLN A 53 -11.74 -5.49 11.37
N VAL A 54 -11.79 -4.99 10.13
CA VAL A 54 -11.54 -3.57 9.83
C VAL A 54 -12.62 -2.70 10.45
N LYS A 55 -13.90 -3.09 10.37
CA LYS A 55 -15.01 -2.33 10.96
C LYS A 55 -14.91 -2.25 12.49
N GLN A 56 -14.50 -3.33 13.16
CA GLN A 56 -14.39 -3.38 14.62
C GLN A 56 -13.09 -2.73 15.13
N GLY A 57 -11.95 -3.06 14.52
CA GLY A 57 -10.64 -2.56 14.96
C GLY A 57 -10.31 -1.16 14.42
N PHE A 58 -10.84 -0.80 13.25
CA PHE A 58 -10.49 0.42 12.51
C PHE A 58 -11.72 1.09 11.89
N PRO A 59 -12.75 1.46 12.70
CA PRO A 59 -14.02 1.98 12.18
C PRO A 59 -13.84 3.22 11.30
N GLN A 60 -12.91 4.11 11.65
CA GLN A 60 -12.59 5.30 10.86
C GLN A 60 -12.06 4.96 9.46
N ARG A 61 -11.30 3.87 9.33
CA ARG A 61 -10.80 3.38 8.04
C ARG A 61 -11.95 2.83 7.21
N TYR A 62 -12.79 2.00 7.82
CA TYR A 62 -13.98 1.45 7.18
C TYR A 62 -14.90 2.57 6.65
N GLU A 63 -15.22 3.55 7.49
CA GLU A 63 -16.04 4.70 7.14
C GLU A 63 -15.44 5.55 6.02
N LEU A 64 -14.13 5.81 6.08
CA LEU A 64 -13.42 6.55 5.03
C LEU A 64 -13.52 5.83 3.67
N VAL A 65 -13.33 4.51 3.64
CA VAL A 65 -13.42 3.73 2.40
C VAL A 65 -14.86 3.73 1.88
N VAL A 66 -15.84 3.50 2.74
CA VAL A 66 -17.27 3.55 2.36
C VAL A 66 -17.66 4.92 1.83
N GLN A 67 -17.21 6.01 2.46
CA GLN A 67 -17.47 7.36 1.99
C GLN A 67 -16.84 7.61 0.62
N LYS A 68 -15.58 7.20 0.42
CA LYS A 68 -14.92 7.31 -0.89
C LYS A 68 -15.64 6.55 -2.00
N LEU A 69 -16.09 5.32 -1.72
CA LEU A 69 -16.86 4.55 -2.69
C LEU A 69 -18.17 5.27 -3.04
N ARG A 70 -18.86 5.82 -2.03
CA ARG A 70 -20.08 6.61 -2.26
C ARG A 70 -19.82 7.84 -3.12
N ASP A 71 -18.72 8.55 -2.87
CA ASP A 71 -18.30 9.71 -3.68
C ASP A 71 -17.98 9.31 -5.13
N GLU A 72 -17.50 8.08 -5.33
CA GLU A 72 -17.26 7.44 -6.63
C GLU A 72 -18.53 6.83 -7.27
N GLY A 73 -19.69 6.88 -6.59
CA GLY A 73 -20.94 6.27 -7.05
C GLY A 73 -20.98 4.73 -6.93
N LEU A 74 -20.07 4.16 -6.16
CA LEU A 74 -19.88 2.72 -5.96
C LEU A 74 -20.36 2.25 -4.58
N LYS A 75 -20.66 0.96 -4.48
CA LYS A 75 -20.89 0.22 -3.24
C LYS A 75 -19.78 -0.80 -3.04
N LEU A 76 -19.68 -1.34 -1.82
CA LEU A 76 -18.72 -2.41 -1.49
C LEU A 76 -18.90 -3.63 -2.41
N SER A 77 -20.15 -4.02 -2.67
CA SER A 77 -20.51 -5.15 -3.53
C SER A 77 -20.12 -4.98 -5.00
N ASP A 78 -19.77 -3.77 -5.42
CA ASP A 78 -19.43 -3.47 -6.80
C ASP A 78 -17.94 -3.72 -7.09
N LEU A 79 -17.13 -3.97 -6.05
CA LEU A 79 -15.71 -4.25 -6.18
C LEU A 79 -15.41 -5.75 -6.07
N PRO A 80 -14.45 -6.27 -6.88
CA PRO A 80 -13.85 -7.58 -6.63
C PRO A 80 -13.24 -7.65 -5.23
N LYS A 81 -13.26 -8.86 -4.62
CA LYS A 81 -12.71 -9.13 -3.28
C LYS A 81 -11.35 -8.48 -3.09
N ASP A 82 -10.39 -8.79 -3.96
CA ASP A 82 -8.99 -8.38 -3.77
C ASP A 82 -8.85 -6.85 -3.77
N ILE A 83 -9.49 -6.17 -4.72
CA ILE A 83 -9.52 -4.70 -4.80
C ILE A 83 -10.16 -4.08 -3.55
N LEU A 84 -11.24 -4.68 -3.05
CA LEU A 84 -11.89 -4.21 -1.83
C LEU A 84 -10.99 -4.36 -0.60
N LEU A 85 -10.32 -5.51 -0.48
CA LEU A 85 -9.40 -5.77 0.62
C LEU A 85 -8.20 -4.84 0.59
N ASP A 86 -7.62 -4.62 -0.58
CA ASP A 86 -6.52 -3.67 -0.79
C ASP A 86 -6.94 -2.26 -0.38
N ARG A 87 -8.15 -1.84 -0.77
CA ARG A 87 -8.72 -0.56 -0.33
C ARG A 87 -8.96 -0.50 1.17
N MET A 88 -9.39 -1.58 1.81
CA MET A 88 -9.63 -1.59 3.26
C MET A 88 -8.33 -1.50 4.04
N LEU A 89 -7.32 -2.27 3.63
CA LEU A 89 -5.98 -2.26 4.24
C LEU A 89 -5.20 -0.99 3.89
N GLY A 90 -5.48 -0.41 2.72
CA GLY A 90 -4.75 0.74 2.20
C GLY A 90 -3.40 0.34 1.64
N ILE A 91 -3.40 -0.71 0.85
CA ILE A 91 -2.22 -1.26 0.21
C ILE A 91 -2.50 -1.32 -1.29
N ASP A 92 -1.44 -1.35 -2.08
CA ASP A 92 -1.50 -1.55 -3.53
C ASP A 92 -1.21 -3.02 -3.88
N MET A 93 -0.50 -3.75 -3.02
CA MET A 93 -0.07 -5.13 -3.28
C MET A 93 0.36 -5.86 -2.01
N MET A 94 0.28 -7.18 -2.04
CA MET A 94 0.95 -8.07 -1.09
C MET A 94 1.88 -9.06 -1.81
N PHE A 95 3.03 -9.36 -1.21
CA PHE A 95 3.97 -10.35 -1.72
C PHE A 95 4.68 -11.11 -0.59
N THR A 96 5.14 -12.32 -0.88
CA THR A 96 5.96 -13.15 -0.01
C THR A 96 7.40 -13.13 -0.52
N PHE A 97 8.35 -12.98 0.40
CA PHE A 97 9.79 -13.07 0.14
C PHE A 97 10.47 -13.71 1.34
N HIS A 98 11.31 -14.73 1.10
CA HIS A 98 11.92 -15.58 2.15
C HIS A 98 10.94 -16.04 3.25
N GLY A 99 9.71 -16.40 2.86
CA GLY A 99 8.68 -16.90 3.78
C GLY A 99 8.02 -15.83 4.65
N LYS A 100 8.28 -14.55 4.40
CA LYS A 100 7.62 -13.42 5.06
C LYS A 100 6.71 -12.67 4.12
N ASN A 101 5.58 -12.24 4.64
CA ASN A 101 4.52 -11.55 3.93
C ASN A 101 4.65 -10.04 4.12
N TYR A 102 4.68 -9.32 3.01
CA TYR A 102 4.83 -7.88 2.94
C TYR A 102 3.55 -7.27 2.36
N ALA A 103 3.08 -6.21 2.99
CA ALA A 103 2.02 -5.37 2.46
C ALA A 103 2.62 -4.05 1.97
N VAL A 104 2.30 -3.63 0.75
CA VAL A 104 3.00 -2.51 0.10
C VAL A 104 2.04 -1.39 -0.24
N ASP A 105 2.45 -0.15 0.01
CA ASP A 105 1.76 1.05 -0.45
C ASP A 105 2.76 1.99 -1.14
N VAL A 106 2.57 2.19 -2.44
CA VAL A 106 3.49 2.90 -3.33
C VAL A 106 3.08 4.36 -3.46
N THR A 107 4.05 5.25 -3.61
CA THR A 107 3.76 6.66 -3.87
C THR A 107 4.89 7.39 -4.57
N SER A 108 4.57 8.31 -5.46
CA SER A 108 5.51 9.33 -5.96
C SER A 108 5.46 10.62 -5.12
N GLY A 109 4.61 10.64 -4.08
CA GLY A 109 4.25 11.83 -3.30
C GLY A 109 5.42 12.49 -2.55
N LYS A 110 5.13 13.67 -1.99
CA LYS A 110 6.08 14.41 -1.13
C LYS A 110 6.21 13.77 0.26
N HIS A 111 7.17 14.22 1.05
CA HIS A 111 7.49 13.67 2.39
C HIS A 111 6.28 13.57 3.33
N THR A 112 5.36 14.54 3.28
CA THR A 112 4.13 14.54 4.08
C THR A 112 3.22 13.37 3.76
N VAL A 113 3.11 12.99 2.48
CA VAL A 113 2.33 11.83 2.04
C VAL A 113 2.91 10.54 2.62
N VAL A 114 4.24 10.38 2.52
CA VAL A 114 4.95 9.21 3.04
C VAL A 114 4.74 9.06 4.55
N LYS A 115 4.88 10.14 5.32
CA LYS A 115 4.62 10.13 6.77
C LYS A 115 3.19 9.77 7.13
N ASN A 116 2.21 10.23 6.34
CA ASN A 116 0.81 9.89 6.58
C ASN A 116 0.54 8.40 6.29
N LYS A 117 1.16 7.84 5.25
CA LYS A 117 1.11 6.40 4.95
C LYS A 117 1.74 5.56 6.07
N GLU A 118 2.87 6.00 6.61
CA GLU A 118 3.54 5.36 7.76
C GLU A 118 2.67 5.34 9.01
N ARG A 119 2.10 6.48 9.38
CA ARG A 119 1.16 6.55 10.52
C ARG A 119 -0.04 5.63 10.34
N LYS A 120 -0.57 5.53 9.13
CA LYS A 120 -1.68 4.63 8.78
C LYS A 120 -1.28 3.17 9.01
N PHE A 121 -0.11 2.74 8.54
CA PHE A 121 0.37 1.38 8.75
C PHE A 121 0.67 1.07 10.21
N GLN A 122 1.30 1.98 10.94
CA GLN A 122 1.54 1.82 12.38
C GLN A 122 0.23 1.69 13.17
N ALA A 123 -0.78 2.49 12.84
CA ALA A 123 -2.08 2.37 13.49
C ALA A 123 -2.70 0.98 13.25
N MET A 124 -2.54 0.41 12.04
CA MET A 124 -3.14 -0.85 11.63
C MET A 124 -2.28 -2.09 11.90
N GLU A 125 -1.11 -1.95 12.53
CA GLU A 125 -0.13 -3.02 12.71
C GLU A 125 -0.71 -4.30 13.31
N SER A 126 -1.58 -4.18 14.32
CA SER A 126 -2.20 -5.33 14.98
C SER A 126 -3.06 -6.16 14.02
N LEU A 127 -3.83 -5.51 13.16
CA LEU A 127 -4.61 -6.18 12.13
C LEU A 127 -3.72 -6.85 11.10
N TYR A 128 -2.72 -6.13 10.59
CA TYR A 128 -1.77 -6.71 9.65
C TYR A 128 -1.13 -7.99 10.18
N LYS A 129 -0.67 -7.98 11.45
CA LYS A 129 -0.10 -9.16 12.09
C LYS A 129 -1.11 -10.30 12.25
N GLN A 130 -2.38 -10.00 12.57
CA GLN A 130 -3.45 -10.99 12.63
C GLN A 130 -3.76 -11.64 11.27
N LEU A 131 -3.59 -10.87 10.19
CA LEU A 131 -3.72 -11.32 8.80
C LEU A 131 -2.46 -12.04 8.29
N GLY A 132 -1.47 -12.28 9.15
CA GLY A 132 -0.23 -12.96 8.79
C GLY A 132 0.75 -12.10 7.99
N ILE A 133 0.59 -10.78 8.00
CA ILE A 133 1.50 -9.83 7.35
C ILE A 133 2.61 -9.46 8.33
N ASN A 134 3.86 -9.72 7.93
CA ASN A 134 5.04 -9.53 8.76
C ASN A 134 5.50 -8.07 8.77
N ARG A 135 5.45 -7.39 7.61
CA ARG A 135 5.93 -6.02 7.45
C ARG A 135 5.08 -5.22 6.47
N ALA A 136 5.03 -3.91 6.68
CA ALA A 136 4.41 -2.97 5.76
C ALA A 136 5.49 -2.09 5.10
N LEU A 137 5.50 -2.02 3.78
CA LEU A 137 6.47 -1.27 2.98
C LEU A 137 5.82 -0.05 2.34
N ILE A 138 6.44 1.10 2.50
CA ILE A 138 6.05 2.32 1.81
C ILE A 138 7.14 2.63 0.81
N ILE A 139 6.89 2.29 -0.45
CA ILE A 139 7.88 2.45 -1.51
C ILE A 139 7.62 3.76 -2.22
N ARG A 140 8.55 4.69 -2.07
CA ARG A 140 8.51 5.96 -2.76
C ARG A 140 9.27 5.87 -4.08
N LEU A 141 8.55 5.76 -5.18
CA LEU A 141 9.11 5.67 -6.54
C LEU A 141 8.91 7.00 -7.29
N LYS A 142 9.99 7.73 -7.56
CA LYS A 142 9.96 8.91 -8.42
C LYS A 142 10.33 8.61 -9.87
N GLU A 143 11.17 7.61 -10.08
CA GLU A 143 11.78 7.27 -11.36
C GLU A 143 11.29 5.90 -11.85
N ASP A 144 11.69 5.53 -13.06
CA ASP A 144 11.40 4.20 -13.62
C ASP A 144 12.14 3.10 -12.87
N ILE A 145 11.60 1.89 -12.96
CA ILE A 145 12.17 0.70 -12.29
C ILE A 145 13.29 0.13 -13.16
N THR A 146 14.43 -0.06 -12.52
CA THR A 146 15.61 -0.71 -13.08
C THR A 146 15.97 -1.92 -12.23
N ASP A 147 16.76 -2.83 -12.78
CA ASP A 147 17.24 -4.02 -12.06
C ASP A 147 18.01 -3.63 -10.79
N ASP A 148 18.76 -2.52 -10.81
CA ASP A 148 19.45 -1.99 -9.63
C ASP A 148 18.49 -1.62 -8.48
N ILE A 149 17.33 -1.03 -8.80
CA ILE A 149 16.31 -0.67 -7.80
C ILE A 149 15.68 -1.95 -7.22
N VAL A 150 15.45 -2.95 -8.05
CA VAL A 150 14.93 -4.25 -7.62
C VAL A 150 15.92 -4.90 -6.65
N LEU A 151 17.18 -5.05 -7.08
CA LEU A 151 18.24 -5.68 -6.27
C LEU A 151 18.47 -4.94 -4.94
N ASP A 152 18.53 -3.61 -4.96
CA ASP A 152 18.71 -2.82 -3.73
C ASP A 152 17.52 -2.97 -2.78
N LEU A 153 16.28 -3.00 -3.29
CA LEU A 153 15.11 -3.22 -2.44
C LEU A 153 15.20 -4.58 -1.73
N PHE A 154 15.40 -5.66 -2.48
CA PHE A 154 15.39 -7.00 -1.90
C PHE A 154 16.57 -7.26 -0.98
N THR A 155 17.75 -6.71 -1.29
CA THR A 155 18.90 -6.71 -0.37
C THR A 155 18.58 -6.01 0.95
N ARG A 156 17.85 -4.87 0.92
CA ARG A 156 17.41 -4.20 2.15
C ARG A 156 16.38 -5.02 2.92
N LEU A 157 15.48 -5.72 2.23
CA LEU A 157 14.49 -6.57 2.89
C LEU A 157 15.18 -7.71 3.64
N ASP A 158 16.23 -8.30 3.06
CA ASP A 158 17.08 -9.29 3.75
C ASP A 158 17.70 -8.71 5.02
N GLU A 159 18.31 -7.52 4.95
CA GLU A 159 18.92 -6.87 6.13
C GLU A 159 17.90 -6.46 7.20
N LEU A 160 16.68 -6.11 6.77
CA LEU A 160 15.60 -5.73 7.67
C LEU A 160 15.03 -6.93 8.39
N ASP A 161 15.06 -8.09 7.76
CA ASP A 161 14.48 -9.31 8.28
C ASP A 161 15.13 -9.83 9.56
N ASP A 162 16.39 -9.47 9.79
CA ASP A 162 17.11 -9.68 11.03
C ASP A 162 16.71 -8.71 12.16
N LYS A 163 15.91 -7.68 11.87
CA LYS A 163 15.45 -6.66 12.82
C LYS A 163 13.96 -6.83 13.12
N GLY A 164 13.65 -7.62 14.14
CA GLY A 164 12.28 -8.02 14.51
C GLY A 164 11.33 -6.89 14.95
N ASP A 165 11.87 -5.72 15.34
CA ASP A 165 11.07 -4.66 15.97
C ASP A 165 10.45 -3.65 14.99
N ILE A 166 10.75 -3.74 13.68
CA ILE A 166 10.33 -2.72 12.71
C ILE A 166 9.19 -3.24 11.83
N PHE A 167 7.95 -2.84 12.13
CA PHE A 167 6.80 -3.24 11.31
C PHE A 167 6.69 -2.45 10.00
N SER A 168 6.82 -1.12 10.04
CA SER A 168 6.68 -0.24 8.87
C SER A 168 8.03 0.26 8.40
N VAL A 169 8.31 0.15 7.09
CA VAL A 169 9.57 0.55 6.47
C VAL A 169 9.30 1.50 5.31
N ILE A 170 10.05 2.60 5.24
CA ILE A 170 10.02 3.53 4.11
C ILE A 170 11.23 3.30 3.22
N VAL A 171 10.99 2.94 1.97
CA VAL A 171 12.03 2.80 0.94
C VAL A 171 11.89 3.92 -0.09
N ARG A 172 12.99 4.52 -0.55
CA ARG A 172 12.95 5.73 -1.39
C ARG A 172 13.87 5.59 -2.59
N TYR A 173 13.30 5.77 -3.79
CA TYR A 173 14.03 5.76 -5.05
C TYR A 173 13.76 7.03 -5.90
N PRO A 174 14.81 7.71 -6.37
CA PRO A 174 16.22 7.52 -5.99
C PRO A 174 16.44 7.90 -4.52
N GLU A 175 17.46 7.32 -3.89
CA GLU A 175 17.90 7.81 -2.58
C GLU A 175 18.36 9.26 -2.72
N THR A 176 17.56 10.20 -2.23
CA THR A 176 18.06 11.55 -2.01
C THR A 176 19.14 11.47 -0.95
N LYS A 177 20.41 11.45 -1.37
CA LYS A 177 21.54 11.78 -0.50
C LYS A 177 21.19 13.09 0.20
N ILE A 178 20.97 13.03 1.51
CA ILE A 178 21.02 14.23 2.33
C ILE A 178 22.42 14.78 2.08
N LYS A 179 22.54 15.93 1.40
CA LYS A 179 23.80 16.65 1.38
C LYS A 179 24.14 16.90 2.85
N LYS A 180 25.22 16.24 3.31
CA LYS A 180 25.83 16.50 4.62
C LYS A 180 26.17 17.99 4.73
#